data_AF-A0A2V2RND5-F1
#
_entry.id   AF-A0A2V2RND5-F1
#
_cell.length_a   1.000
_cell.length_b   1.000
_cell.length_c   1.000
_cell.angle_alpha   90.00
_cell.angle_beta   90.00
_cell.angle_gamma   90.00
#
_symmetry.space_group_name_H-M   'P 1'
#
loop_
_entity.id
_entity.type
_entity.pdbx_description
1 polymer ?
#
loop_
_entity_poly.entity_id
_entity_poly.type
_entity_poly.pdbx_seq_one_letter_code
_entity_poly.pdbx_strand_id
1 'polypeptide(L)'
;MRWTLVLFCILLLLHLILYPLSENPASLAWFGNFSQMLALLFGVVTLVFLARRSDKTDFGGWLYLSLGVFVSLLAQTLLTYSELLLKTPSYGTITDFIWIIGFSLMIRGLYSFAIPLASKSELSFWHFIGFLLFLVTLALLVPALKDPNRTLQVKLLDVLYTLLEVWTFQLTALIALKSNRKLPWLLASAALMVLIIGDTIVVYFTNLSHPVYRYLDVTYFVGYSAWWLLAIQSPMSNVQSPKSKTASA
;
A
#
# COMPACT_ATOMS: atom_id res chain seq x y z
N MET A 1 1.41 3.66 22.43
CA MET A 1 0.99 4.89 21.72
C MET A 1 1.94 6.06 21.86
N ARG A 2 2.29 6.52 23.08
CA ARG A 2 3.29 7.61 23.24
C ARG A 2 4.62 7.28 22.56
N TRP A 3 5.12 6.07 22.75
CA TRP A 3 6.35 5.58 22.10
C TRP A 3 6.28 5.48 20.58
N THR A 4 5.12 5.12 20.02
CA THR A 4 4.91 5.08 18.57
C THR A 4 4.99 6.47 17.95
N LEU A 5 4.46 7.48 18.66
CA LEU A 5 4.49 8.88 18.24
C LEU A 5 5.90 9.49 18.36
N VAL A 6 6.66 9.08 19.39
CA VAL A 6 8.08 9.45 19.54
C VAL A 6 8.93 8.84 18.43
N LEU A 7 8.77 7.54 18.17
CA LEU A 7 9.49 6.86 17.07
C LEU A 7 9.13 7.47 15.70
N PHE A 8 7.87 7.84 15.52
CA PHE A 8 7.37 8.59 14.36
C PHE A 8 8.05 9.94 14.19
N CYS A 9 8.14 10.76 15.25
CA CYS A 9 8.83 12.05 15.19
C CYS A 9 10.33 11.89 14.88
N ILE A 10 10.96 10.85 15.42
CA ILE A 10 12.38 10.56 15.17
C ILE A 10 12.59 10.17 13.70
N LEU A 11 11.76 9.29 13.14
CA LEU A 11 11.87 8.89 11.73
C LEU A 11 11.63 10.06 10.77
N LEU A 12 10.62 10.90 11.05
CA LEU A 12 10.35 12.11 10.30
C LEU A 12 11.51 13.10 10.37
N LEU A 13 12.07 13.34 11.56
CA LEU A 13 13.24 14.21 11.74
C LEU A 13 14.47 13.67 11.01
N LEU A 14 14.75 12.37 11.11
CA LEU A 14 15.85 11.74 10.38
C LEU A 14 15.69 11.92 8.88
N HIS A 15 14.50 11.69 8.32
CA HIS A 15 14.27 11.90 6.89
C HIS A 15 14.39 13.37 6.48
N LEU A 16 13.78 14.30 7.24
CA LEU A 16 13.86 15.75 6.96
C LEU A 16 15.28 16.31 7.06
N ILE A 17 16.14 15.74 7.91
CA ILE A 17 17.54 16.14 8.04
C ILE A 17 18.39 15.54 6.92
N LEU A 18 18.19 14.25 6.62
CA LEU A 18 19.05 13.51 5.68
C LEU A 18 18.76 13.84 4.22
N TYR A 19 17.51 14.15 3.88
CA TYR A 19 17.07 14.19 2.49
C TYR A 19 17.42 15.48 1.71
N PRO A 20 17.35 16.69 2.29
CA PRO A 20 17.84 17.92 1.65
C PRO A 20 19.36 17.93 1.46
N LEU A 21 20.11 17.06 2.16
CA LEU A 21 21.56 16.95 2.06
C LEU A 21 22.02 16.12 0.86
N SER A 22 21.13 15.32 0.25
CA SER A 22 21.49 14.34 -0.77
C SER A 22 20.99 14.65 -2.17
N GLU A 23 19.88 15.37 -2.30
CA GLU A 23 19.31 15.74 -3.59
C GLU A 23 18.93 17.22 -3.62
N ASN A 24 18.98 17.81 -4.82
CA ASN A 24 18.46 19.16 -5.02
C ASN A 24 16.96 19.16 -4.66
N PRO A 25 16.48 20.00 -3.73
CA PRO A 25 15.06 20.09 -3.37
C PRO A 25 14.14 20.42 -4.55
N ALA A 26 14.69 20.94 -5.65
CA ALA A 26 13.98 21.17 -6.90
C ALA A 26 13.90 19.93 -7.83
N SER A 27 14.48 18.79 -7.45
CA SER A 27 14.42 17.57 -8.25
C SER A 27 13.04 16.89 -8.12
N LEU A 28 12.56 16.29 -9.21
CA LEU A 28 11.33 15.49 -9.21
C LEU A 28 11.44 14.27 -8.26
N ALA A 29 12.64 13.72 -8.14
CA ALA A 29 12.96 12.61 -7.25
C ALA A 29 12.81 12.98 -5.78
N TRP A 30 13.26 14.18 -5.40
CA TRP A 30 13.09 14.72 -4.06
C TRP A 30 11.60 14.92 -3.76
N PHE A 31 10.88 15.57 -4.68
CA PHE A 31 9.43 15.80 -4.53
C PHE A 31 8.67 14.48 -4.37
N GLY A 32 8.99 13.51 -5.23
CA GLY A 32 8.41 12.18 -5.23
C GLY A 32 8.52 11.46 -3.89
N ASN A 33 9.75 11.22 -3.43
CA ASN A 33 10.01 10.56 -2.16
C ASN A 33 9.45 11.33 -0.95
N PHE A 34 9.58 12.66 -0.95
CA PHE A 34 9.04 13.50 0.12
C PHE A 34 7.52 13.40 0.19
N SER A 35 6.85 13.44 -0.97
CA SER A 35 5.40 13.33 -1.07
C SER A 35 4.92 11.94 -0.65
N GLN A 36 5.58 10.85 -1.07
CA GLN A 36 5.28 9.49 -0.61
C GLN A 36 5.46 9.34 0.90
N MET A 37 6.52 9.90 1.48
CA MET A 37 6.70 9.94 2.93
C MET A 37 5.54 10.66 3.60
N LEU A 38 5.18 11.87 3.14
CA LEU A 38 4.05 12.62 3.69
C LEU A 38 2.75 11.83 3.61
N ALA A 39 2.49 11.17 2.49
CA ALA A 39 1.31 10.33 2.33
C ALA A 39 1.30 9.20 3.37
N LEU A 40 2.37 8.41 3.48
CA LEU A 40 2.49 7.36 4.48
C LEU A 40 2.36 7.91 5.92
N LEU A 41 2.94 9.08 6.19
CA LEU A 41 2.86 9.77 7.47
C LEU A 41 1.42 10.12 7.85
N PHE A 42 0.69 10.77 6.94
CA PHE A 42 -0.72 11.07 7.12
C PHE A 42 -1.54 9.79 7.27
N GLY A 43 -1.23 8.74 6.51
CA GLY A 43 -1.86 7.42 6.60
C GLY A 43 -1.74 6.81 7.99
N VAL A 44 -0.54 6.77 8.57
CA VAL A 44 -0.33 6.22 9.92
C VAL A 44 -1.17 6.98 10.96
N VAL A 45 -1.05 8.31 11.00
CA VAL A 45 -1.76 9.14 12.00
C VAL A 45 -3.26 8.89 11.93
N THR A 46 -3.75 8.84 10.71
CA THR A 46 -5.16 8.73 10.38
C THR A 46 -5.73 7.34 10.71
N LEU A 47 -5.04 6.26 10.33
CA LEU A 47 -5.45 4.90 10.66
C LEU A 47 -5.35 4.63 12.17
N VAL A 48 -4.34 5.17 12.85
CA VAL A 48 -4.24 5.07 14.31
C VAL A 48 -5.42 5.77 14.98
N PHE A 49 -5.83 6.93 14.48
CA PHE A 49 -7.02 7.63 14.96
C PHE A 49 -8.29 6.82 14.74
N LEU A 50 -8.45 6.18 13.58
CA LEU A 50 -9.57 5.26 13.32
C LEU A 50 -9.54 4.04 14.25
N ALA A 51 -8.38 3.40 14.42
CA ALA A 51 -8.21 2.28 15.34
C ALA A 51 -8.60 2.66 16.78
N ARG A 52 -8.29 3.88 17.23
CA ARG A 52 -8.69 4.34 18.56
C ARG A 52 -10.20 4.56 18.72
N ARG A 53 -10.89 4.87 17.62
CA ARG A 53 -12.32 5.19 17.60
C ARG A 53 -13.20 4.03 17.15
N SER A 54 -12.59 2.94 16.69
CA SER A 54 -13.31 1.76 16.23
C SER A 54 -13.81 0.91 17.40
N ASP A 55 -14.93 0.23 17.17
CA ASP A 55 -15.44 -0.79 18.09
C ASP A 55 -14.47 -1.99 18.21
N LYS A 56 -14.65 -2.81 19.25
CA LYS A 56 -13.79 -3.97 19.52
C LYS A 56 -13.69 -4.95 18.35
N THR A 57 -14.73 -5.06 17.53
CA THR A 57 -14.77 -5.95 16.36
C THR A 57 -13.82 -5.49 15.25
N ASP A 58 -13.69 -4.19 15.08
CA ASP A 58 -12.98 -3.56 13.95
C ASP A 58 -11.56 -3.13 14.34
N PHE A 59 -11.31 -3.00 15.64
CA PHE A 59 -10.03 -2.60 16.22
C PHE A 59 -8.85 -3.41 15.68
N GLY A 60 -8.98 -4.72 15.62
CA GLY A 60 -7.92 -5.60 15.12
C GLY A 60 -7.53 -5.28 13.68
N GLY A 61 -8.52 -5.11 12.81
CA GLY A 61 -8.29 -4.77 11.40
C GLY A 61 -7.60 -3.43 11.23
N TRP A 62 -8.09 -2.40 11.92
CA TRP A 62 -7.49 -1.06 11.88
C TRP A 62 -6.08 -1.04 12.47
N LEU A 63 -5.81 -1.83 13.52
CA LEU A 63 -4.48 -1.97 14.10
C LEU A 63 -3.50 -2.59 13.11
N TYR A 64 -3.87 -3.68 12.42
CA TYR A 64 -3.02 -4.31 11.42
C TYR A 64 -2.77 -3.41 10.21
N LEU A 65 -3.79 -2.69 9.73
CA LEU A 65 -3.62 -1.66 8.70
C LEU A 65 -2.64 -0.58 9.16
N SER A 66 -2.87 -0.02 10.36
CA SER A 66 -2.01 1.03 10.92
C SER A 66 -0.56 0.57 11.04
N LEU A 67 -0.34 -0.65 11.53
CA LEU A 67 0.99 -1.23 11.69
C LEU A 67 1.64 -1.49 10.33
N GLY A 68 0.89 -1.99 9.35
CA GLY A 68 1.39 -2.21 7.99
C GLY A 68 1.88 -0.92 7.35
N VAL A 69 1.08 0.15 7.41
CA VAL A 69 1.46 1.47 6.88
C VAL A 69 2.64 2.07 7.64
N PHE A 70 2.71 1.86 8.96
CA PHE A 70 3.85 2.29 9.75
C PHE A 70 5.14 1.56 9.36
N VAL A 71 5.07 0.25 9.10
CA VAL A 71 6.20 -0.53 8.61
C VAL A 71 6.59 -0.08 7.19
N SER A 72 5.64 0.25 6.32
CA SER A 72 5.92 0.86 5.01
C SER A 72 6.58 2.23 5.11
N LEU A 73 6.22 3.06 6.09
CA LEU A 73 6.91 4.33 6.37
C LEU A 73 8.37 4.10 6.79
N LEU A 74 8.61 3.10 7.64
CA LEU A 74 9.97 2.70 8.01
C LEU A 74 10.75 2.20 6.79
N ALA A 75 10.12 1.38 5.94
CA ALA A 75 10.70 0.89 4.70
C ALA A 75 11.07 2.05 3.77
N GLN A 76 10.18 3.03 3.57
CA GLN A 76 10.47 4.21 2.76
C GLN A 76 11.65 5.01 3.32
N THR A 77 11.72 5.18 4.64
CA THR A 77 12.82 5.92 5.28
C THR A 77 14.16 5.20 5.07
N LEU A 78 14.17 3.87 5.18
CA LEU A 78 15.36 3.04 4.96
C LEU A 78 15.72 2.95 3.48
N LEU A 79 14.74 2.97 2.58
CA LEU A 79 14.94 3.02 1.13
C LEU A 79 15.72 4.27 0.79
N THR A 80 15.18 5.42 1.19
CA THR A 80 15.82 6.70 1.02
C THR A 80 17.25 6.68 1.54
N TYR A 81 17.46 6.26 2.80
CA TYR A 81 18.80 6.20 3.39
C TYR A 81 19.77 5.29 2.62
N SER A 82 19.30 4.14 2.18
CA SER A 82 20.09 3.19 1.40
C SER A 82 20.45 3.76 0.03
N GLU A 83 19.54 4.45 -0.63
CA GLU A 83 19.81 5.18 -1.88
C GLU A 83 20.85 6.29 -1.68
N LEU A 84 20.85 6.98 -0.52
CA LEU A 84 21.86 7.99 -0.21
C LEU A 84 23.26 7.37 -0.07
N LEU A 85 23.33 6.24 0.62
CA LEU A 85 24.60 5.54 0.86
C LEU A 85 25.15 4.90 -0.43
N LEU A 86 24.27 4.26 -1.20
CA LEU A 86 24.65 3.51 -2.39
C LEU A 86 24.77 4.39 -3.64
N LYS A 87 24.18 5.59 -3.62
CA LYS A 87 24.04 6.50 -4.78
C LYS A 87 23.37 5.83 -5.99
N THR A 88 22.59 4.79 -5.75
CA THR A 88 21.84 4.00 -6.73
C THR A 88 20.49 3.61 -6.12
N PRO A 89 19.46 3.34 -6.94
CA PRO A 89 18.18 2.82 -6.45
C PRO A 89 18.37 1.58 -5.57
N SER A 90 17.68 1.55 -4.43
CA SER A 90 17.89 0.54 -3.37
C SER A 90 17.00 -0.70 -3.53
N TYR A 91 16.53 -0.98 -4.75
CA TYR A 91 15.73 -2.17 -5.05
C TYR A 91 16.60 -3.43 -4.98
N GLY A 92 16.15 -4.47 -4.28
CA GLY A 92 16.93 -5.67 -3.98
C GLY A 92 17.76 -5.60 -2.69
N THR A 93 17.38 -4.76 -1.73
CA THR A 93 18.07 -4.61 -0.45
C THR A 93 17.22 -5.12 0.74
N ILE A 94 17.73 -4.98 1.96
CA ILE A 94 16.99 -5.33 3.17
C ILE A 94 15.68 -4.56 3.31
N THR A 95 15.60 -3.38 2.70
CA THR A 95 14.41 -2.53 2.69
C THR A 95 13.21 -3.21 2.06
N ASP A 96 13.43 -4.05 1.04
CA ASP A 96 12.35 -4.76 0.35
C ASP A 96 11.64 -5.76 1.27
N PHE A 97 12.38 -6.43 2.16
CA PHE A 97 11.81 -7.31 3.18
C PHE A 97 10.89 -6.55 4.14
N ILE A 98 11.24 -5.32 4.49
CA ILE A 98 10.43 -4.48 5.38
C ILE A 98 9.14 -4.07 4.65
N TRP A 99 9.23 -3.72 3.37
CA TRP A 99 8.06 -3.48 2.52
C TRP A 99 7.11 -4.68 2.48
N ILE A 100 7.63 -5.89 2.27
CA ILE A 100 6.84 -7.13 2.24
C ILE A 100 6.11 -7.36 3.56
N ILE A 101 6.77 -7.10 4.70
CA ILE A 101 6.14 -7.18 6.03
C ILE A 101 5.00 -6.15 6.14
N GLY A 102 5.23 -4.92 5.68
CA GLY A 102 4.21 -3.87 5.65
C GLY A 102 2.97 -4.27 4.87
N PHE A 103 3.15 -4.75 3.63
CA PHE A 103 2.05 -5.28 2.80
C PHE A 103 1.34 -6.46 3.44
N SER A 104 2.07 -7.41 4.04
CA SER A 104 1.48 -8.58 4.69
C SER A 104 0.55 -8.18 5.85
N LEU A 105 0.96 -7.19 6.64
CA LEU A 105 0.13 -6.63 7.72
C LEU A 105 -1.09 -5.89 7.18
N MET A 106 -0.94 -5.11 6.09
CA MET A 106 -2.06 -4.45 5.43
C MET A 106 -3.08 -5.46 4.90
N ILE A 107 -2.63 -6.50 4.19
CA ILE A 107 -3.48 -7.59 3.68
C ILE A 107 -4.23 -8.25 4.83
N ARG A 108 -3.55 -8.57 5.95
CA ARG A 108 -4.20 -9.13 7.14
C ARG A 108 -5.30 -8.21 7.69
N GLY A 109 -5.03 -6.91 7.77
CA GLY A 109 -6.01 -5.92 8.19
C GLY A 109 -7.23 -5.88 7.26
N LEU A 110 -7.01 -5.75 5.94
CA LEU A 110 -8.07 -5.77 4.94
C LEU A 110 -8.88 -7.07 4.97
N TYR A 111 -8.22 -8.21 5.13
CA TYR A 111 -8.87 -9.51 5.19
C TYR A 111 -9.86 -9.59 6.38
N SER A 112 -9.49 -9.02 7.53
CA SER A 112 -10.39 -8.96 8.69
C SER A 112 -11.65 -8.12 8.46
N PHE A 113 -11.58 -7.12 7.57
CA PHE A 113 -12.76 -6.36 7.13
C PHE A 113 -13.54 -7.05 6.03
N ALA A 114 -12.88 -7.83 5.18
CA ALA A 114 -13.52 -8.54 4.08
C ALA A 114 -14.34 -9.76 4.55
N ILE A 115 -13.83 -10.53 5.54
CA ILE A 115 -14.49 -11.75 6.02
C ILE A 115 -15.95 -11.52 6.43
N PRO A 116 -16.29 -10.49 7.25
CA PRO A 116 -17.67 -10.29 7.69
C PRO A 116 -18.60 -9.81 6.57
N LEU A 117 -18.05 -9.31 5.45
CA LEU A 117 -18.79 -8.70 4.35
C LEU A 117 -19.17 -9.68 3.23
N ALA A 118 -18.57 -10.86 3.21
CA ALA A 118 -18.75 -11.83 2.13
C ALA A 118 -18.86 -13.26 2.66
N SER A 119 -19.65 -14.10 1.98
CA SER A 119 -19.71 -15.53 2.29
C SER A 119 -18.39 -16.23 1.94
N LYS A 120 -18.16 -17.44 2.44
CA LYS A 120 -16.95 -18.22 2.09
C LYS A 120 -16.82 -18.47 0.58
N SER A 121 -17.91 -18.83 -0.10
CA SER A 121 -17.92 -19.06 -1.54
C SER A 121 -17.63 -17.78 -2.33
N GLU A 122 -18.18 -16.65 -1.86
CA GLU A 122 -17.90 -15.35 -2.45
C GLU A 122 -16.44 -14.95 -2.26
N LEU A 123 -15.88 -15.10 -1.05
CA LEU A 123 -14.46 -14.85 -0.82
C LEU A 123 -13.58 -15.71 -1.74
N SER A 124 -13.87 -17.00 -1.88
CA SER A 124 -13.13 -17.87 -2.80
C SER A 124 -13.21 -17.38 -4.25
N PHE A 125 -14.37 -16.91 -4.70
CA PHE A 125 -14.54 -16.31 -6.02
C PHE A 125 -13.70 -15.04 -6.19
N TRP A 126 -13.65 -14.17 -5.19
CA TRP A 126 -12.79 -12.98 -5.21
C TRP A 126 -11.31 -13.34 -5.30
N HIS A 127 -10.84 -14.32 -4.53
CA HIS A 127 -9.45 -14.81 -4.65
C HIS A 127 -9.14 -15.36 -6.03
N PHE A 128 -10.09 -16.04 -6.67
CA PHE A 128 -9.94 -16.50 -8.05
C PHE A 128 -9.81 -15.32 -9.02
N ILE A 129 -10.63 -14.26 -8.87
CA ILE A 129 -10.48 -13.03 -9.66
C ILE A 129 -9.10 -12.41 -9.44
N GLY A 130 -8.65 -12.26 -8.20
CA GLY A 130 -7.31 -11.71 -7.91
C GLY A 130 -6.20 -12.56 -8.50
N PHE A 131 -6.32 -13.88 -8.47
CA PHE A 131 -5.37 -14.77 -9.13
C PHE A 131 -5.33 -14.55 -10.64
N LEU A 132 -6.48 -14.39 -11.30
CA LEU A 132 -6.54 -14.06 -12.73
C LEU A 132 -5.89 -12.70 -13.03
N LEU A 133 -6.17 -11.67 -12.21
CA LEU A 133 -5.53 -10.35 -12.35
C LEU A 133 -4.01 -10.42 -12.16
N PHE A 134 -3.55 -11.22 -11.21
CA PHE A 134 -2.12 -11.48 -11.01
C PHE A 134 -1.51 -12.14 -12.24
N LEU A 135 -2.15 -13.15 -12.85
CA LEU A 135 -1.65 -13.79 -14.07
C LEU A 135 -1.59 -12.81 -15.26
N VAL A 136 -2.60 -11.95 -15.42
CA VAL A 136 -2.59 -10.90 -16.46
C VAL A 136 -1.43 -9.94 -16.26
N THR A 137 -1.23 -9.47 -15.03
CA THR A 137 -0.14 -8.55 -14.69
C THR A 137 1.22 -9.22 -14.87
N LEU A 138 1.35 -10.49 -14.47
CA LEU A 138 2.56 -11.29 -14.67
C LEU A 138 2.88 -11.48 -16.15
N ALA A 139 1.87 -11.67 -17.00
CA ALA A 139 2.05 -11.76 -18.45
C ALA A 139 2.63 -10.46 -19.04
N LEU A 140 2.22 -9.31 -18.52
CA LEU A 140 2.78 -8.00 -18.90
C LEU A 140 4.24 -7.86 -18.43
N LEU A 141 4.59 -8.41 -17.27
CA LEU A 141 5.94 -8.37 -16.71
C LEU A 141 6.93 -9.35 -17.36
N VAL A 142 6.48 -10.26 -18.24
CA VAL A 142 7.33 -11.26 -18.90
C VAL A 142 8.62 -10.68 -19.52
N PRO A 143 8.60 -9.53 -20.23
CA PRO A 143 9.83 -8.93 -20.76
C PRO A 143 10.85 -8.60 -19.66
N ALA A 144 10.42 -8.00 -18.55
CA ALA A 144 11.26 -7.72 -17.38
C ALA A 144 11.83 -8.99 -16.76
N LEU A 145 11.00 -10.03 -16.64
CA LEU A 145 11.39 -11.30 -16.02
C LEU A 145 12.39 -12.06 -16.90
N LYS A 146 12.34 -11.86 -18.22
CA LYS A 146 13.29 -12.46 -19.18
C LYS A 146 14.57 -11.66 -19.36
N ASP A 147 14.65 -10.41 -18.89
CA ASP A 147 15.85 -9.59 -19.03
C ASP A 147 17.07 -10.26 -18.35
N PRO A 148 18.13 -10.62 -19.10
CA PRO A 148 19.32 -11.25 -18.52
C PRO A 148 20.14 -10.30 -17.64
N ASN A 149 19.95 -8.98 -17.75
CA ASN A 149 20.70 -8.00 -16.97
C ASN A 149 20.13 -7.80 -15.55
N ARG A 150 18.94 -8.34 -15.26
CA ARG A 150 18.31 -8.26 -13.95
C ARG A 150 18.60 -9.52 -13.13
N THR A 151 18.99 -9.33 -11.87
CA THR A 151 19.30 -10.45 -10.97
C THR A 151 18.03 -11.26 -10.67
N LEU A 152 18.20 -12.54 -10.31
CA LEU A 152 17.07 -13.40 -9.91
C LEU A 152 16.29 -12.79 -8.74
N GLN A 153 16.98 -12.18 -7.79
CA GLN A 153 16.37 -11.52 -6.64
C GLN A 153 15.40 -10.42 -7.07
N VAL A 154 15.83 -9.53 -7.97
CA VAL A 154 15.01 -8.44 -8.51
C VAL A 154 13.76 -8.98 -9.21
N LYS A 155 13.90 -10.07 -9.98
CA LYS A 155 12.75 -10.72 -10.64
C LYS A 155 11.77 -11.33 -9.65
N LEU A 156 12.26 -11.96 -8.58
CA LEU A 156 11.41 -12.49 -7.52
C LEU A 156 10.65 -11.38 -6.79
N LEU A 157 11.29 -10.23 -6.56
CA LEU A 157 10.65 -9.06 -5.97
C LEU A 157 9.54 -8.52 -6.89
N ASP A 158 9.76 -8.42 -8.20
CA ASP A 158 8.71 -7.96 -9.12
C ASP A 158 7.46 -8.85 -9.04
N VAL A 159 7.65 -10.18 -9.00
CA VAL A 159 6.54 -11.14 -8.87
C VAL A 159 5.84 -10.98 -7.52
N LEU A 160 6.61 -10.84 -6.44
CA LEU A 160 6.07 -10.74 -5.09
C LEU A 160 5.32 -9.43 -4.85
N TYR A 161 5.87 -8.29 -5.27
CA TYR A 161 5.19 -7.00 -5.16
C TYR A 161 3.91 -6.97 -5.97
N THR A 162 3.95 -7.45 -7.21
CA THR A 162 2.74 -7.57 -8.04
C THR A 162 1.67 -8.42 -7.35
N LEU A 163 2.07 -9.55 -6.76
CA LEU A 163 1.14 -10.41 -6.02
C LEU A 163 0.52 -9.66 -4.84
N LEU A 164 1.34 -8.99 -4.02
CA LEU A 164 0.89 -8.27 -2.84
C LEU A 164 -0.03 -7.09 -3.19
N GLU A 165 0.30 -6.33 -4.23
CA GLU A 165 -0.48 -5.19 -4.69
C GLU A 165 -1.83 -5.63 -5.26
N VAL A 166 -1.84 -6.64 -6.13
CA VAL A 166 -3.09 -7.23 -6.65
C VAL A 166 -3.95 -7.76 -5.52
N TRP A 167 -3.36 -8.42 -4.52
CA TRP A 167 -4.10 -8.92 -3.36
C TRP A 167 -4.71 -7.80 -2.52
N THR A 168 -3.97 -6.71 -2.36
CA THR A 168 -4.40 -5.53 -1.61
C THR A 168 -5.51 -4.78 -2.36
N PHE A 169 -5.36 -4.64 -3.68
CA PHE A 169 -6.37 -4.09 -4.58
C PHE A 169 -7.67 -4.88 -4.53
N GLN A 170 -7.64 -6.20 -4.70
CA GLN A 170 -8.87 -7.00 -4.70
C GLN A 170 -9.62 -6.92 -3.36
N LEU A 171 -8.90 -6.90 -2.24
CA LEU A 171 -9.52 -6.84 -0.92
C LEU A 171 -10.16 -5.47 -0.68
N THR A 172 -9.49 -4.38 -1.06
CA THR A 172 -10.11 -3.05 -1.00
C THR A 172 -11.31 -2.95 -1.92
N ALA A 173 -11.26 -3.52 -3.13
CA ALA A 173 -12.37 -3.49 -4.08
C ALA A 173 -13.59 -4.27 -3.57
N LEU A 174 -13.36 -5.45 -2.98
CA LEU A 174 -14.40 -6.23 -2.31
C LEU A 174 -15.06 -5.41 -1.19
N ILE A 175 -14.26 -4.82 -0.30
CA ILE A 175 -14.77 -3.98 0.80
C ILE A 175 -15.54 -2.77 0.24
N ALA A 176 -15.07 -2.16 -0.85
CA ALA A 176 -15.74 -1.05 -1.51
C ALA A 176 -17.13 -1.42 -2.04
N LEU A 177 -17.26 -2.60 -2.62
CA LEU A 177 -18.54 -3.07 -3.18
C LEU A 177 -19.54 -3.48 -2.10
N LYS A 178 -19.05 -4.05 -0.99
CA LYS A 178 -19.89 -4.66 0.06
C LYS A 178 -20.13 -3.78 1.27
N SER A 179 -19.29 -2.78 1.53
CA SER A 179 -19.49 -1.87 2.64
C SER A 179 -20.54 -0.81 2.30
N ASN A 180 -21.20 -0.28 3.34
CA ASN A 180 -22.06 0.90 3.23
C ASN A 180 -21.27 2.19 2.89
N ARG A 181 -19.93 2.14 3.00
CA ARG A 181 -19.04 3.30 2.87
C ARG A 181 -18.20 3.16 1.61
N LYS A 182 -18.89 3.11 0.47
CA LYS A 182 -18.28 2.77 -0.81
C LYS A 182 -17.19 3.76 -1.22
N LEU A 183 -17.45 5.07 -1.10
CA LEU A 183 -16.56 6.10 -1.64
C LEU A 183 -15.13 6.05 -1.07
N PRO A 184 -14.91 6.04 0.27
CA PRO A 184 -13.60 5.80 0.86
C PRO A 184 -12.84 4.63 0.22
N TRP A 185 -13.45 3.44 0.20
CA TRP A 185 -12.80 2.22 -0.26
C TRP A 185 -12.63 2.18 -1.79
N LEU A 186 -13.53 2.80 -2.56
CA LEU A 186 -13.38 2.99 -4.00
C LEU A 186 -12.17 3.86 -4.32
N LEU A 187 -11.95 4.95 -3.58
CA LEU A 187 -10.77 5.80 -3.74
C LEU A 187 -9.48 5.03 -3.42
N ALA A 188 -9.47 4.22 -2.35
CA ALA A 188 -8.35 3.35 -2.02
C ALA A 188 -8.07 2.30 -3.09
N SER A 189 -9.11 1.70 -3.67
CA SER A 189 -8.97 0.76 -4.79
C SER A 189 -8.47 1.44 -6.06
N ALA A 190 -8.99 2.63 -6.39
CA ALA A 190 -8.52 3.40 -7.54
C ALA A 190 -7.05 3.79 -7.39
N ALA A 191 -6.65 4.21 -6.18
CA ALA A 191 -5.27 4.45 -5.82
C ALA A 191 -4.37 3.22 -6.05
N LEU A 192 -4.75 2.07 -5.49
CA LEU A 192 -4.02 0.81 -5.65
C LEU A 192 -3.92 0.37 -7.12
N MET A 193 -4.99 0.58 -7.90
CA MET A 193 -4.97 0.29 -9.33
C MET A 193 -3.96 1.18 -10.06
N VAL A 194 -3.90 2.46 -9.68
CA VAL A 194 -2.92 3.41 -10.19
C VAL A 194 -1.49 3.00 -9.81
N LEU A 195 -1.26 2.45 -8.62
CA LEU A 195 0.04 1.88 -8.22
C LEU A 195 0.43 0.68 -9.10
N ILE A 196 -0.45 -0.32 -9.21
CA ILE A 196 -0.23 -1.53 -10.03
C ILE A 196 0.09 -1.16 -11.48
N ILE A 197 -0.67 -0.22 -12.06
CA ILE A 197 -0.43 0.27 -13.41
C ILE A 197 0.93 0.96 -13.49
N GLY A 198 1.27 1.78 -12.50
CA GLY A 198 2.58 2.41 -12.37
C GLY A 198 3.71 1.40 -12.42
N ASP A 199 3.74 0.44 -11.49
CA ASP A 199 4.75 -0.62 -11.40
C ASP A 199 4.84 -1.48 -12.67
N THR A 200 3.70 -1.80 -13.28
CA THR A 200 3.65 -2.58 -14.52
C THR A 200 4.24 -1.79 -15.70
N ILE A 201 4.00 -0.48 -15.75
CA ILE A 201 4.51 0.41 -16.81
C ILE A 201 6.00 0.70 -16.61
N VAL A 202 6.50 0.80 -15.37
CA VAL A 202 7.94 1.02 -15.05
C VAL A 202 8.85 0.06 -15.79
N VAL A 203 8.45 -1.20 -15.85
CA VAL A 203 9.23 -2.27 -16.48
C VAL A 203 9.58 -1.99 -17.95
N TYR A 204 8.77 -1.20 -18.65
CA TYR A 204 9.03 -0.83 -20.05
C TYR A 204 9.97 0.37 -20.19
N PHE A 205 10.32 1.04 -19.08
CA PHE A 205 11.28 2.12 -19.03
C PHE A 205 12.60 1.60 -18.45
N THR A 206 13.53 1.24 -19.35
CA THR A 206 14.85 0.66 -19.00
C THR A 206 15.80 1.62 -18.29
N ASN A 207 15.47 2.91 -18.20
CA ASN A 207 16.29 3.92 -17.55
C ASN A 207 15.57 4.48 -16.31
N LEU A 208 16.10 4.18 -15.12
CA LEU A 208 15.57 4.69 -13.84
C LEU A 208 15.78 6.22 -13.67
N SER A 209 16.59 6.85 -14.53
CA SER A 209 16.67 8.32 -14.64
C SER A 209 15.65 8.92 -15.61
N HIS A 210 14.82 8.09 -16.26
CA HIS A 210 13.79 8.55 -17.16
C HIS A 210 12.74 9.38 -16.38
N PRO A 211 12.32 10.55 -16.88
CA PRO A 211 11.38 11.42 -16.17
C PRO A 211 10.09 10.71 -15.76
N VAL A 212 9.62 9.75 -16.58
CA VAL A 212 8.43 8.94 -16.28
C VAL A 212 8.57 8.14 -14.98
N TYR A 213 9.76 7.61 -14.68
CA TYR A 213 10.03 6.95 -13.40
C TYR A 213 9.87 7.91 -12.21
N ARG A 214 10.24 9.18 -12.38
CA ARG A 214 10.08 10.22 -11.35
C ARG A 214 8.66 10.81 -11.28
N TYR A 215 7.92 10.81 -12.39
CA TYR A 215 6.49 11.13 -12.40
C TYR A 215 5.66 10.04 -11.73
N LEU A 216 6.15 8.80 -11.70
CA LEU A 216 5.49 7.73 -10.97
C LEU A 216 5.54 7.95 -9.47
N ASP A 217 6.53 8.64 -8.91
CA ASP A 217 6.51 9.04 -7.51
C ASP A 217 5.31 9.96 -7.19
N VAL A 218 4.86 10.78 -8.15
CA VAL A 218 3.63 11.57 -8.04
C VAL A 218 2.40 10.66 -8.10
N THR A 219 2.44 9.63 -8.92
CA THR A 219 1.41 8.58 -9.02
C THR A 219 1.32 7.76 -7.73
N TYR A 220 2.45 7.40 -7.11
CA TYR A 220 2.55 6.80 -5.79
C TYR A 220 2.01 7.75 -4.74
N PHE A 221 2.37 9.04 -4.79
CA PHE A 221 1.82 10.05 -3.89
C PHE A 221 0.31 10.19 -4.02
N VAL A 222 -0.23 10.26 -5.23
CA VAL A 222 -1.68 10.34 -5.46
C VAL A 222 -2.36 9.07 -4.98
N GLY A 223 -1.77 7.90 -5.25
CA GLY A 223 -2.24 6.61 -4.76
C GLY A 223 -2.29 6.55 -3.23
N TYR A 224 -1.15 6.74 -2.57
CA TYR A 224 -1.09 6.74 -1.10
C TYR A 224 -1.98 7.85 -0.51
N SER A 225 -1.95 9.07 -1.03
CA SER A 225 -2.78 10.19 -0.53
C SER A 225 -4.28 9.93 -0.65
N ALA A 226 -4.73 9.35 -1.77
CA ALA A 226 -6.13 8.98 -1.98
C ALA A 226 -6.55 7.78 -1.14
N TRP A 227 -5.62 6.88 -0.79
CA TRP A 227 -5.84 5.85 0.22
C TRP A 227 -6.20 6.47 1.57
N TRP A 228 -5.63 7.61 1.97
CA TRP A 228 -5.84 8.17 3.33
C TRP A 228 -7.05 9.09 3.46
N LEU A 229 -7.64 9.52 2.35
CA LEU A 229 -8.98 10.13 2.33
C LEU A 229 -10.08 9.14 2.79
N LEU A 230 -9.74 7.85 2.96
CA LEU A 230 -10.57 6.82 3.61
C LEU A 230 -11.19 7.26 4.95
N ALA A 231 -10.51 8.12 5.68
CA ALA A 231 -10.62 8.16 7.13
C ALA A 231 -11.13 9.48 7.72
N ILE A 232 -11.24 10.52 6.90
CA ILE A 232 -11.82 11.79 7.33
C ILE A 232 -13.36 11.66 7.47
N GLN A 233 -13.99 10.65 6.86
CA GLN A 233 -15.43 10.65 6.65
C GLN A 233 -16.26 9.56 7.37
N SER A 234 -15.77 8.89 8.42
CA SER A 234 -16.59 7.79 8.95
C SER A 234 -16.32 7.25 10.37
N PRO A 235 -17.16 7.60 11.38
CA PRO A 235 -17.21 6.84 12.64
C PRO A 235 -17.88 5.49 12.37
N MET A 236 -17.15 4.37 12.35
CA MET A 236 -17.72 3.02 12.16
C MET A 236 -18.72 2.67 13.26
N SER A 237 -19.99 2.94 13.00
CA SER A 237 -21.12 2.31 13.67
C SER A 237 -22.19 1.99 12.63
N ASN A 238 -22.86 0.87 12.86
CA ASN A 238 -23.94 0.26 12.07
C ASN A 238 -23.49 -0.64 10.90
N VAL A 239 -22.83 -1.74 11.27
CA VAL A 239 -23.08 -3.03 10.60
C VAL A 239 -24.56 -3.34 10.84
N GLN A 240 -25.39 -3.20 9.80
CA GLN A 240 -26.68 -3.88 9.80
C GLN A 240 -26.38 -5.37 9.76
N SER A 241 -26.59 -6.03 10.90
CA SER A 241 -26.77 -7.49 10.94
C SER A 241 -27.67 -7.87 9.77
N PRO A 242 -27.31 -8.88 8.95
CA PRO A 242 -28.22 -9.37 7.94
C PRO A 242 -29.49 -9.78 8.69
N LYS A 243 -30.57 -9.02 8.49
CA LYS A 243 -31.88 -9.35 9.04
C LYS A 243 -32.08 -10.84 8.75
N SER A 244 -32.20 -11.62 9.81
CA SER A 244 -32.80 -12.93 9.76
C SER A 244 -34.10 -12.73 9.01
N LYS A 245 -34.14 -13.17 7.75
CA LYS A 245 -35.41 -13.46 7.11
C LYS A 245 -35.96 -14.63 7.91
N THR A 246 -36.75 -14.29 8.91
CA THR A 246 -37.82 -15.13 9.43
C THR A 246 -38.57 -15.68 8.23
N ALA A 247 -38.32 -16.95 7.91
CA ALA A 247 -39.32 -17.79 7.30
C ALA A 247 -40.00 -18.53 8.44
N SER A 248 -40.96 -17.83 9.04
CA SER A 248 -42.10 -18.45 9.70
C SER A 248 -43.11 -18.81 8.62
N ALA A 249 -43.19 -20.10 8.29
CA ALA A 249 -44.38 -20.86 7.91
C ALA A 249 -43.96 -22.33 7.77
#